data_AF-A0A540WDY0-F1
#
_entry.id   AF-A0A540WDY0-F1
#
_cell.length_a   1.000
_cell.length_b   1.000
_cell.length_c   1.000
_cell.angle_alpha   90.00
_cell.angle_beta   90.00
_cell.angle_gamma   90.00
#
_symmetry.space_group_name_H-M   'P 1'
#
loop_
_entity.id
_entity.type
_entity.pdbx_description
1 polymer ?
#
loop_
_entity_poly.entity_id
_entity_poly.type
_entity_poly.pdbx_seq_one_letter_code
_entity_poly.pdbx_strand_id
1 'polypeptide(L)'
;MLFVVGPAAVGKMTVGGAIAERTGFKLFHNHLTIEPLLRLFPYESPQFQRLNHGFREQIFAEAAASDLPGLVFTVVWDFDDPADAALVERYAAPFRERGARVLFLELSADQGVRLERNAGESRLAEKASKRDLEWSNGNLVDMDTKFRLNSVDDFAHIPESHLLIDNTELEPDEVARRAVEYFGL
;
A
#
# COMPACT_ATOMS: atom_id res chain seq x y z
N MET A 1 9.96 -3.38 7.97
CA MET A 1 8.76 -2.80 7.36
C MET A 1 8.59 -3.37 5.96
N LEU A 2 7.37 -3.79 5.62
CA LEU A 2 7.01 -4.24 4.28
C LEU A 2 6.03 -3.24 3.66
N PHE A 3 6.41 -2.59 2.59
CA PHE A 3 5.50 -1.84 1.73
C PHE A 3 4.81 -2.81 0.77
N VAL A 4 3.48 -2.71 0.68
CA VAL A 4 2.70 -3.36 -0.37
C VAL A 4 2.18 -2.26 -1.29
N VAL A 5 2.72 -2.21 -2.52
CA VAL A 5 2.50 -1.15 -3.50
C VAL A 5 1.85 -1.69 -4.77
N GLY A 6 1.44 -0.80 -5.66
CA GLY A 6 0.72 -1.10 -6.90
C GLY A 6 -0.57 -0.30 -7.06
N PRO A 7 -1.30 -0.49 -8.17
CA PRO A 7 -2.41 0.38 -8.55
C PRO A 7 -3.66 0.19 -7.69
N ALA A 8 -4.66 1.05 -7.89
CA ALA A 8 -5.94 0.96 -7.20
C ALA A 8 -6.61 -0.41 -7.45
N ALA A 9 -7.21 -0.99 -6.41
CA ALA A 9 -7.92 -2.28 -6.44
C ALA A 9 -7.09 -3.53 -6.82
N VAL A 10 -5.75 -3.45 -6.84
CA VAL A 10 -4.85 -4.59 -7.10
C VAL A 10 -4.75 -5.63 -5.95
N GLY A 11 -5.46 -5.42 -4.84
CA GLY A 11 -5.49 -6.38 -3.72
C GLY A 11 -4.48 -6.14 -2.58
N LYS A 12 -3.80 -4.99 -2.55
CA LYS A 12 -2.80 -4.64 -1.50
C LYS A 12 -3.25 -4.94 -0.07
N MET A 13 -4.45 -4.49 0.29
CA MET A 13 -4.99 -4.67 1.65
C MET A 13 -5.20 -6.14 1.99
N THR A 14 -5.79 -6.91 1.06
CA THR A 14 -6.08 -8.34 1.24
C THR A 14 -4.80 -9.16 1.32
N VAL A 15 -3.85 -8.95 0.40
CA VAL A 15 -2.54 -9.61 0.43
C VAL A 15 -1.77 -9.20 1.69
N GLY A 16 -1.76 -7.91 2.05
CA GLY A 16 -1.11 -7.43 3.27
C GLY A 16 -1.70 -8.04 4.55
N GLY A 17 -3.01 -8.30 4.57
CA GLY A 17 -3.68 -9.01 5.67
C GLY A 17 -3.24 -10.46 5.77
N ALA A 18 -3.23 -11.18 4.65
CA ALA A 18 -2.75 -12.57 4.62
C ALA A 18 -1.28 -12.70 5.04
N ILE A 19 -0.41 -11.74 4.66
CA ILE A 19 0.98 -11.69 5.14
C ILE A 19 1.03 -11.44 6.65
N ALA A 20 0.23 -10.49 7.16
CA ALA A 20 0.16 -10.18 8.58
C ALA A 20 -0.26 -11.40 9.43
N GLU A 21 -1.25 -12.17 8.97
CA GLU A 21 -1.69 -13.41 9.62
C GLU A 21 -0.59 -14.47 9.69
N ARG A 22 0.23 -14.59 8.64
CA ARG A 22 1.30 -15.60 8.52
C ARG A 22 2.56 -15.26 9.30
N THR A 23 2.89 -13.98 9.41
CA THR A 23 4.17 -13.49 9.97
C THR A 23 4.02 -12.90 11.38
N GLY A 24 2.79 -12.64 11.82
CA GLY A 24 2.51 -11.88 13.04
C GLY A 24 2.73 -10.37 12.90
N PHE A 25 3.11 -9.88 11.70
CA PHE A 25 3.24 -8.45 11.42
C PHE A 25 1.89 -7.75 11.61
N LYS A 26 1.91 -6.46 11.88
CA LYS A 26 0.68 -5.65 11.91
C LYS A 26 0.41 -5.05 10.54
N LEU A 27 -0.85 -5.06 10.11
CA LEU A 27 -1.28 -4.38 8.89
C LEU A 27 -1.72 -2.96 9.23
N PHE A 28 -1.13 -1.99 8.56
CA PHE A 28 -1.58 -0.61 8.53
C PHE A 28 -1.87 -0.22 7.08
N HIS A 29 -3.13 -0.21 6.65
CA HIS A 29 -3.45 0.24 5.30
C HIS A 29 -3.68 1.75 5.27
N ASN A 30 -3.30 2.43 4.19
CA ASN A 30 -3.38 3.89 4.09
C ASN A 30 -4.78 4.47 4.38
N HIS A 31 -5.86 3.70 4.17
CA HIS A 31 -7.22 4.14 4.49
C HIS A 31 -7.51 4.32 5.99
N LEU A 32 -6.71 3.76 6.90
CA LEU A 32 -6.85 3.97 8.35
C LEU A 32 -6.65 5.45 8.75
N THR A 33 -5.95 6.22 7.93
CA THR A 33 -5.79 7.68 8.12
C THR A 33 -6.67 8.50 7.20
N ILE A 34 -6.94 8.02 5.98
CA ILE A 34 -7.77 8.73 5.00
C ILE A 34 -9.24 8.81 5.44
N GLU A 35 -9.86 7.70 5.80
CA GLU A 35 -11.32 7.64 6.03
C GLU A 35 -11.79 8.54 7.20
N PRO A 36 -11.08 8.60 8.35
CA PRO A 36 -11.44 9.55 9.41
C PRO A 36 -11.29 11.01 8.97
N LEU A 37 -10.24 11.34 8.21
CA LEU A 37 -9.96 12.71 7.77
C LEU A 37 -10.94 13.21 6.72
N LEU A 38 -11.44 12.34 5.84
CA LEU A 38 -12.46 12.69 4.85
C LEU A 38 -13.78 13.15 5.47
N ARG A 39 -14.03 12.85 6.75
CA ARG A 39 -15.20 13.36 7.49
C ARG A 39 -15.06 14.82 7.93
N LEU A 40 -13.84 15.35 7.91
CA LEU A 40 -13.51 16.67 8.45
C LEU A 40 -13.03 17.63 7.36
N PHE A 41 -12.27 17.13 6.40
CA PHE A 41 -11.60 17.94 5.39
C PHE A 41 -11.79 17.35 3.99
N PRO A 42 -11.95 18.19 2.96
CA PRO A 42 -11.92 17.73 1.58
C PRO A 42 -10.62 16.96 1.29
N TYR A 43 -10.72 15.94 0.45
CA TYR A 43 -9.57 15.20 -0.05
C TYR A 43 -8.54 16.16 -0.64
N GLU A 44 -7.26 15.92 -0.35
CA GLU A 44 -6.10 16.73 -0.78
C GLU A 44 -6.06 18.20 -0.33
N SER A 45 -7.01 18.66 0.48
CA SER A 45 -6.88 19.98 1.12
C SER A 45 -5.59 20.08 1.95
N PRO A 46 -5.04 21.30 2.17
CA PRO A 46 -3.81 21.45 2.94
C PRO A 46 -3.87 20.85 4.35
N GLN A 47 -5.03 20.91 5.01
CA GLN A 47 -5.29 20.31 6.31
C GLN A 47 -5.26 18.78 6.24
N PHE A 48 -5.96 18.22 5.23
CA PHE A 48 -5.99 16.78 4.98
C PHE A 48 -4.58 16.24 4.78
N GLN A 49 -3.80 16.83 3.87
CA GLN A 49 -2.45 16.35 3.56
C GLN A 49 -1.53 16.43 4.78
N ARG A 50 -1.49 17.59 5.47
CA ARG A 50 -0.65 17.75 6.66
C ARG A 50 -0.96 16.71 7.74
N LEU A 51 -2.24 16.49 8.04
CA LEU A 51 -2.64 15.53 9.08
C LEU A 51 -2.43 14.09 8.63
N ASN A 52 -2.77 13.76 7.39
CA ASN A 52 -2.62 12.41 6.84
C ASN A 52 -1.15 11.96 6.87
N HIS A 53 -0.23 12.80 6.40
CA HIS A 53 1.19 12.47 6.46
C HIS A 53 1.74 12.51 7.88
N GLY A 54 1.40 13.55 8.67
CA GLY A 54 1.88 13.70 10.04
C GLY A 54 1.46 12.56 10.97
N PHE A 55 0.24 12.04 10.84
CA PHE A 55 -0.20 10.86 11.60
C PHE A 55 0.58 9.61 11.22
N ARG A 56 0.83 9.39 9.93
CA ARG A 56 1.60 8.22 9.48
C ARG A 56 3.04 8.28 10.00
N GLU A 57 3.68 9.44 9.95
CA GLU A 57 5.04 9.62 10.46
C GLU A 57 5.13 9.31 11.95
N GLN A 58 4.19 9.83 12.76
CA GLN A 58 4.15 9.54 14.19
C GLN A 58 3.91 8.05 14.46
N ILE A 59 2.95 7.43 13.78
CA ILE A 59 2.65 6.00 13.94
C ILE A 59 3.86 5.14 13.55
N PHE A 60 4.55 5.47 12.46
CA PHE A 60 5.71 4.71 11.99
C PHE A 60 6.93 4.89 12.87
N ALA A 61 7.14 6.08 13.44
CA ALA A 61 8.19 6.30 14.44
C ALA A 61 7.96 5.44 15.69
N GLU A 62 6.73 5.42 16.22
CA GLU A 62 6.37 4.57 17.37
C GLU A 62 6.47 3.08 17.05
N ALA A 63 5.96 2.65 15.90
CA ALA A 63 6.04 1.26 15.47
C ALA A 63 7.50 0.80 15.31
N ALA A 64 8.36 1.62 14.71
CA ALA A 64 9.79 1.32 14.56
C ALA A 64 10.53 1.28 15.92
N ALA A 65 10.06 2.02 16.92
CA ALA A 65 10.64 2.04 18.26
C ALA A 65 10.13 0.92 19.19
N SER A 66 9.15 0.14 18.74
CA SER A 66 8.48 -0.90 19.53
C SER A 66 9.05 -2.30 19.32
N ASP A 67 8.57 -3.26 20.11
CA ASP A 67 8.85 -4.70 19.95
C ASP A 67 7.95 -5.39 18.91
N LEU A 68 7.30 -4.64 18.01
CA LEU A 68 6.50 -5.24 16.95
C LEU A 68 7.39 -6.11 16.04
N PRO A 69 6.96 -7.34 15.69
CA PRO A 69 7.74 -8.22 14.83
C PRO A 69 7.91 -7.64 13.41
N GLY A 70 6.97 -6.80 12.99
CA GLY A 70 7.03 -6.07 11.74
C GLY A 70 5.73 -5.32 11.45
N LEU A 71 5.77 -4.49 10.41
CA LEU A 71 4.66 -3.67 9.95
C LEU A 71 4.53 -3.81 8.44
N VAL A 72 3.32 -4.12 7.98
CA VAL A 72 2.90 -4.07 6.58
C VAL A 72 2.18 -2.75 6.36
N PHE A 73 2.69 -1.92 5.44
CA PHE A 73 2.04 -0.69 5.03
C PHE A 73 1.58 -0.79 3.59
N THR A 74 0.33 -0.43 3.30
CA THR A 74 -0.17 -0.42 1.91
C THR A 74 -0.34 1.00 1.42
N VAL A 75 0.18 1.28 0.22
CA VAL A 75 0.16 2.61 -0.37
C VAL A 75 0.08 2.52 -1.89
N VAL A 76 -0.45 3.57 -2.53
CA VAL A 76 -0.29 3.76 -3.97
C VAL A 76 0.90 4.68 -4.14
N TRP A 77 1.79 4.36 -5.07
CA TRP A 77 2.98 5.14 -5.36
C TRP A 77 2.95 5.46 -6.86
N ASP A 78 2.90 6.75 -7.20
CA ASP A 78 3.23 7.20 -8.55
C ASP A 78 4.75 7.32 -8.71
N PHE A 79 5.32 6.40 -9.48
CA PHE A 79 6.77 6.35 -9.67
C PHE A 79 7.31 7.49 -10.55
N ASP A 80 6.43 8.28 -11.20
CA ASP A 80 6.83 9.51 -11.90
C ASP A 80 6.82 10.74 -10.98
N ASP A 81 6.30 10.63 -9.74
CA ASP A 81 6.26 11.72 -8.76
C ASP A 81 7.41 11.62 -7.73
N PRO A 82 8.41 12.51 -7.76
CA PRO A 82 9.47 12.52 -6.76
C PRO A 82 8.97 12.82 -5.33
N ALA A 83 7.82 13.47 -5.17
CA ALA A 83 7.22 13.70 -3.84
C ALA A 83 6.72 12.40 -3.21
N ASP A 84 6.16 11.49 -4.00
CA ASP A 84 5.77 10.16 -3.53
C ASP A 84 6.99 9.33 -3.11
N ALA A 85 8.05 9.35 -3.91
CA ALA A 85 9.32 8.69 -3.56
C ALA A 85 9.89 9.23 -2.24
N ALA A 86 9.88 10.56 -2.06
CA ALA A 86 10.32 11.20 -0.82
C ALA A 86 9.44 10.83 0.38
N LEU A 87 8.11 10.69 0.20
CA LEU A 87 7.21 10.25 1.26
C LEU A 87 7.46 8.79 1.67
N VAL A 88 7.66 7.89 0.71
CA VAL A 88 8.02 6.49 0.99
C VAL A 88 9.32 6.43 1.80
N GLU A 89 10.33 7.22 1.42
CA GLU A 89 11.59 7.28 2.17
C GLU A 89 11.38 7.80 3.59
N ARG A 90 10.62 8.89 3.76
CA ARG A 90 10.31 9.45 5.09
C ARG A 90 9.59 8.44 6.00
N TYR A 91 8.72 7.60 5.45
CA TYR A 91 8.04 6.55 6.20
C TYR A 91 8.94 5.36 6.54
N ALA A 92 9.90 5.06 5.67
CA ALA A 92 10.83 3.96 5.84
C ALA A 92 12.01 4.30 6.78
N ALA A 93 12.42 5.57 6.83
CA ALA A 93 13.60 6.03 7.55
C ALA A 93 13.65 5.60 9.02
N PRO A 94 12.58 5.73 9.84
CA PRO A 94 12.62 5.31 11.25
C PRO A 94 12.94 3.82 11.43
N PHE A 95 12.54 2.98 10.48
CA PHE A 95 12.85 1.54 10.49
C PHE A 95 14.30 1.28 10.07
N ARG A 96 14.79 1.93 9.01
CA ARG A 96 16.18 1.77 8.55
C ARG A 96 17.19 2.23 9.58
N GLU A 97 16.95 3.37 10.22
CA GLU A 97 17.80 3.93 11.26
C GLU A 97 17.97 2.99 12.47
N ARG A 98 17.01 2.09 12.67
CA ARG A 98 17.02 1.06 13.72
C ARG A 98 17.50 -0.30 13.23
N GLY A 99 18.01 -0.38 12.00
CA GLY A 99 18.53 -1.60 11.40
C GLY A 99 17.47 -2.59 10.91
N ALA A 100 16.19 -2.18 10.86
CA ALA A 100 15.14 -3.03 10.32
C ALA A 100 15.18 -3.06 8.78
N ARG A 101 14.84 -4.22 8.20
CA ARG A 101 14.70 -4.38 6.74
C ARG A 101 13.51 -3.57 6.24
N VAL A 102 13.70 -2.90 5.10
CA VAL A 102 12.63 -2.24 4.34
C VAL A 102 12.46 -2.99 3.03
N LEU A 103 11.27 -3.55 2.84
CA LEU A 103 10.94 -4.46 1.74
C LEU A 103 9.76 -3.89 0.94
N PHE A 104 9.70 -4.24 -0.34
CA PHE A 104 8.69 -3.76 -1.29
C PHE A 104 8.07 -4.94 -2.02
N LEU A 105 6.85 -5.32 -1.62
CA LEU A 105 5.99 -6.18 -2.43
C LEU A 105 5.17 -5.31 -3.36
N GLU A 106 5.45 -5.40 -4.65
CA GLU A 106 4.68 -4.73 -5.68
C GLU A 106 3.69 -5.70 -6.31
N LEU A 107 2.45 -5.25 -6.46
CA LEU A 107 1.39 -6.02 -7.10
C LEU A 107 1.01 -5.35 -8.42
N SER A 108 0.82 -6.17 -9.46
CA SER A 108 0.16 -5.79 -10.70
C SER A 108 -1.05 -6.69 -10.95
N ALA A 109 -2.03 -6.18 -11.69
CA ALA A 109 -3.12 -6.99 -12.23
C ALA A 109 -3.77 -6.25 -13.40
N ASP A 110 -4.40 -7.02 -14.29
CA ASP A 110 -5.19 -6.47 -15.38
C ASP A 110 -6.26 -5.51 -14.87
N GLN A 111 -6.46 -4.40 -15.60
CA GLN A 111 -7.43 -3.37 -15.23
C GLN A 111 -8.86 -3.93 -15.12
N GLY A 112 -9.24 -4.85 -16.02
CA GLY A 112 -10.55 -5.52 -15.99
C GLY A 112 -10.79 -6.24 -14.67
N VAL A 113 -9.83 -7.07 -14.23
CA VAL A 113 -9.88 -7.78 -12.95
C VAL A 113 -9.91 -6.80 -11.77
N ARG A 114 -9.15 -5.70 -11.84
CA ARG A 114 -9.17 -4.67 -10.79
C ARG A 114 -10.52 -3.95 -10.71
N LEU A 115 -11.22 -3.72 -11.82
CA LEU A 115 -12.57 -3.14 -11.85
C LEU A 115 -13.59 -4.09 -11.20
N GLU A 116 -13.51 -5.39 -11.47
CA GLU A 116 -14.35 -6.40 -10.80
C GLU A 116 -14.11 -6.42 -9.29
N ARG A 117 -12.84 -6.45 -8.86
CA ARG A 117 -12.43 -6.38 -7.45
C ARG A 117 -12.85 -5.08 -6.78
N ASN A 118 -12.96 -3.98 -7.53
CA ASN A 118 -13.35 -2.68 -7.00
C ASN A 118 -14.80 -2.67 -6.49
N ALA A 119 -15.65 -3.59 -6.97
CA ALA A 119 -17.03 -3.76 -6.52
C ALA A 119 -17.20 -4.72 -5.34
N GLY A 120 -16.12 -5.37 -4.86
CA GLY A 120 -16.21 -6.39 -3.81
C GLY A 120 -16.60 -5.86 -2.43
N GLU A 121 -17.41 -6.62 -1.69
CA GLU A 121 -17.97 -6.23 -0.38
C GLU A 121 -16.92 -5.85 0.68
N SER A 122 -15.80 -6.59 0.74
CA SER A 122 -14.72 -6.34 1.70
C SER A 122 -14.10 -4.94 1.51
N ARG A 123 -14.06 -4.45 0.27
CA ARG A 123 -13.56 -3.11 -0.05
C ARG A 123 -14.55 -2.03 0.37
N LEU A 124 -15.84 -2.27 0.19
CA LEU A 124 -16.93 -1.33 0.51
C LEU A 124 -17.17 -1.20 2.02
N ALA A 125 -16.88 -2.27 2.78
CA ALA A 125 -16.94 -2.28 4.24
C ALA A 125 -15.85 -1.39 4.86
N GLU A 126 -14.60 -1.58 4.43
CA GLU A 126 -13.42 -0.90 4.99
C GLU A 126 -13.21 0.53 4.45
N LYS A 127 -13.77 0.86 3.28
CA LYS A 127 -13.53 2.13 2.59
C LYS A 127 -14.85 2.79 2.22
N ALA A 128 -15.43 3.51 3.17
CA ALA A 128 -16.70 4.19 2.98
C ALA A 128 -16.68 5.15 1.79
N SER A 129 -15.55 5.82 1.56
CA SER A 129 -15.31 6.70 0.40
C SER A 129 -15.38 6.01 -0.97
N LYS A 130 -15.33 4.68 -1.02
CA LYS A 130 -15.33 3.88 -2.28
C LYS A 130 -16.68 3.23 -2.58
N ARG A 131 -17.74 3.57 -1.83
CA ARG A 131 -19.10 3.02 -2.03
C ARG A 131 -19.82 3.53 -3.27
N ASP A 132 -19.42 4.69 -3.78
CA ASP A 132 -19.83 5.14 -5.10
C ASP A 132 -19.00 4.38 -6.15
N LEU A 133 -19.59 3.32 -6.70
CA LEU A 133 -18.93 2.43 -7.66
C LEU A 133 -18.63 3.11 -8.98
N GLU A 134 -19.53 4.00 -9.46
CA GLU A 134 -19.34 4.72 -10.71
C GLU A 134 -18.13 5.67 -10.58
N TRP A 135 -18.12 6.49 -9.54
CA TRP A 135 -16.99 7.36 -9.26
C TRP A 135 -15.70 6.57 -9.00
N SER A 136 -15.77 5.47 -8.23
CA SER A 136 -14.57 4.70 -7.90
C SER A 136 -13.98 3.95 -9.11
N ASN A 137 -14.81 3.48 -10.04
CA ASN A 137 -14.35 2.86 -11.28
C ASN A 137 -13.75 3.92 -12.21
N GLY A 138 -14.41 5.07 -12.36
CA GLY A 138 -13.89 6.20 -13.13
C GLY A 138 -12.53 6.66 -12.60
N ASN A 139 -12.41 6.83 -11.27
CA ASN A 139 -11.15 7.19 -10.63
C ASN A 139 -10.05 6.14 -10.87
N LEU A 140 -10.37 4.85 -10.91
CA LEU A 140 -9.37 3.80 -11.18
C LEU A 140 -8.81 3.93 -12.60
N VAL A 141 -9.68 4.06 -13.60
CA VAL A 141 -9.28 4.22 -15.01
C VAL A 141 -8.49 5.52 -15.20
N ASP A 142 -8.93 6.61 -14.58
CA ASP A 142 -8.25 7.89 -14.60
C ASP A 142 -6.83 7.81 -14.02
N MET A 143 -6.67 7.12 -12.88
CA MET A 143 -5.37 6.95 -12.25
C MET A 143 -4.41 6.14 -13.12
N ASP A 144 -4.88 5.04 -13.71
CA ASP A 144 -4.05 4.22 -14.61
C ASP A 144 -3.61 4.97 -15.87
N THR A 145 -4.38 5.98 -16.29
CA THR A 145 -4.05 6.81 -17.46
C THR A 145 -3.06 7.92 -17.12
N LYS A 146 -3.13 8.45 -15.89
CA LYS A 146 -2.38 9.65 -15.47
C LYS A 146 -1.05 9.34 -14.78
N PHE A 147 -0.93 8.19 -14.13
CA PHE A 147 0.16 7.89 -13.21
C PHE A 147 0.85 6.57 -13.55
N ARG A 148 2.14 6.49 -13.23
CA ARG A 148 2.91 5.25 -13.36
C ARG A 148 2.87 4.50 -12.02
N LEU A 149 1.90 3.60 -11.89
CA LEU A 149 1.60 2.91 -10.62
C LEU A 149 2.30 1.57 -10.43
N ASN A 150 3.16 1.19 -11.38
CA ASN A 150 4.03 0.04 -11.30
C ASN A 150 5.46 0.45 -11.72
N SER A 151 6.47 -0.14 -11.08
CA SER A 151 7.87 0.12 -11.35
C SER A 151 8.31 -0.47 -12.69
N VAL A 152 9.40 0.05 -13.24
CA VAL A 152 10.06 -0.52 -14.43
C VAL A 152 11.47 -0.96 -14.08
N ASP A 153 12.30 -0.03 -13.59
CA ASP A 153 13.67 -0.26 -13.15
C ASP A 153 13.99 0.44 -11.81
N ASP A 154 12.97 1.03 -11.18
CA ASP A 154 13.10 1.85 -9.96
C ASP A 154 13.77 1.08 -8.80
N PHE A 155 13.64 -0.25 -8.76
CA PHE A 155 14.22 -1.13 -7.73
C PHE A 155 15.48 -1.87 -8.16
N ALA A 156 16.04 -1.62 -9.34
CA ALA A 156 17.19 -2.34 -9.87
C ALA A 156 18.45 -2.26 -8.97
N HIS A 157 18.52 -1.26 -8.09
CA HIS A 157 19.61 -1.05 -7.15
C HIS A 157 19.47 -1.81 -5.82
N ILE A 158 18.31 -2.43 -5.56
CA ILE A 158 17.99 -3.21 -4.34
C ILE A 158 17.13 -4.45 -4.67
N PRO A 159 17.56 -5.31 -5.62
CA PRO A 159 16.73 -6.38 -6.17
C PRO A 159 16.24 -7.38 -5.12
N GLU A 160 17.01 -7.64 -4.06
CA GLU A 160 16.63 -8.54 -2.96
C GLU A 160 15.56 -7.96 -2.01
N SER A 161 15.31 -6.65 -2.08
CA SER A 161 14.32 -5.97 -1.26
C SER A 161 13.01 -5.70 -2.02
N HIS A 162 12.90 -6.12 -3.29
CA HIS A 162 11.73 -5.91 -4.13
C HIS A 162 11.25 -7.21 -4.75
N LEU A 163 9.92 -7.38 -4.77
CA LEU A 163 9.26 -8.48 -5.46
C LEU A 163 8.03 -7.94 -6.17
N LEU A 164 8.00 -8.05 -7.50
CA LEU A 164 6.81 -7.79 -8.31
C LEU A 164 6.06 -9.09 -8.58
N ILE A 165 4.76 -9.11 -8.27
CA ILE A 165 3.86 -10.23 -8.58
C ILE A 165 2.66 -9.72 -9.37
N ASP A 166 2.47 -10.27 -10.56
CA ASP A 166 1.19 -10.24 -11.25
C ASP A 166 0.22 -11.19 -10.54
N ASN A 167 -0.80 -10.63 -9.91
CA ASN A 167 -1.81 -11.37 -9.18
C ASN A 167 -3.17 -11.38 -9.89
N THR A 168 -3.21 -11.23 -11.21
CA THR A 168 -4.45 -11.27 -12.01
C THR A 168 -5.25 -12.55 -11.71
N GLU A 169 -4.58 -13.71 -11.70
CA GLU A 169 -5.20 -15.02 -11.52
C GLU A 169 -4.80 -15.71 -10.20
N LEU A 170 -4.19 -14.97 -9.27
CA LEU A 170 -3.70 -15.54 -8.02
C LEU A 170 -4.58 -15.14 -6.84
N GLU A 171 -4.87 -16.15 -6.01
CA GLU A 171 -5.51 -15.92 -4.71
C GLU A 171 -4.58 -15.15 -3.76
N PRO A 172 -5.12 -14.26 -2.90
CA PRO A 172 -4.30 -13.46 -1.99
C PRO A 172 -3.37 -14.28 -1.09
N ASP A 173 -3.81 -15.46 -0.67
CA ASP A 173 -3.04 -16.35 0.20
C ASP A 173 -1.80 -16.93 -0.50
N GLU A 174 -1.92 -17.26 -1.79
CA GLU A 174 -0.80 -17.74 -2.60
C GLU A 174 0.22 -16.61 -2.84
N VAL A 175 -0.24 -15.38 -3.09
CA VAL A 175 0.64 -14.21 -3.19
C VAL A 175 1.39 -13.96 -1.88
N ALA A 176 0.67 -14.02 -0.76
CA ALA A 176 1.26 -13.84 0.57
C ALA A 176 2.33 -14.91 0.87
N ARG A 177 2.05 -16.18 0.56
CA ARG A 177 3.01 -17.28 0.71
C ARG A 177 4.30 -17.03 -0.08
N ARG A 178 4.17 -16.65 -1.36
CA ARG A 178 5.33 -16.33 -2.22
C ARG A 178 6.15 -15.16 -1.68
N ALA A 179 5.49 -14.10 -1.22
CA ALA A 179 6.19 -12.94 -0.66
C ALA A 179 6.94 -13.29 0.63
N VAL A 180 6.31 -14.04 1.54
CA VAL A 180 6.93 -14.50 2.79
C VAL A 180 8.14 -15.39 2.51
N GLU A 181 8.01 -16.33 1.58
CA GLU A 181 9.10 -17.22 1.17
C GLU A 181 10.26 -16.43 0.55
N TYR A 182 9.97 -15.55 -0.41
CA TYR A 182 10.98 -14.74 -1.09
C TYR A 182 11.76 -13.83 -0.14
N PHE A 183 11.05 -13.17 0.79
CA PHE A 183 11.69 -12.26 1.74
C PHE A 183 12.24 -12.95 2.98
N GLY A 184 11.97 -14.23 3.21
CA GLY A 184 12.35 -14.95 4.42
C GLY A 184 11.77 -14.32 5.68
N LEU A 185 10.44 -14.11 5.68
CA LEU A 185 9.68 -13.53 6.80
C LEU A 185 9.04 -14.60 7.70
#